data_AF-A0A4R5FAC9-F1
#
_entry.id   AF-A0A4R5FAC9-F1
#
_cell.length_a   1.000
_cell.length_b   1.000
_cell.length_c   1.000
_cell.angle_alpha   90.00
_cell.angle_beta   90.00
_cell.angle_gamma   90.00
#
_symmetry.space_group_name_H-M   'P 1'
#
loop_
_entity.id
_entity.type
_entity.pdbx_description
1 polymer ?
#
loop_
_entity_poly.entity_id
_entity_poly.type
_entity_poly.pdbx_seq_one_letter_code
_entity_poly.pdbx_strand_id
1 'polypeptide(L)'
;MKKNETKSLLNVLEKNKEELILDKWDQKLNDYDNYVKEYLIHYKKSLKGNTLSLSRYPYLKVKSESLSKKLNKGIKKELLTKKQLTKVFKIRKKIVNACSN
;
A
#
# COMPACT_ATOMS: atom_id res chain seq x y z
N MET A 1 12.07 43.69 8.00
CA MET A 1 12.58 42.33 8.31
C MET A 1 11.50 41.23 8.36
N LYS A 2 10.26 41.47 8.80
CA LYS A 2 9.27 40.39 9.06
C LYS A 2 8.79 39.54 7.87
N LYS A 3 8.79 40.06 6.63
CA LYS A 3 8.24 39.36 5.44
C LYS A 3 9.03 38.10 5.02
N ASN A 4 10.32 38.04 5.33
CA ASN A 4 11.19 36.95 4.88
C ASN A 4 11.13 35.73 5.83
N GLU A 5 10.94 35.97 7.14
CA GLU A 5 10.74 34.92 8.15
C GLU A 5 9.39 34.22 7.97
N THR A 6 8.32 34.95 7.64
CA THR A 6 7.01 34.32 7.42
C THR A 6 7.00 33.41 6.19
N LYS A 7 7.75 33.78 5.14
CA LYS A 7 7.92 32.98 3.92
C LYS A 7 8.76 31.72 4.17
N SER A 8 9.80 31.81 5.01
CA SER A 8 10.61 30.63 5.35
C SER A 8 9.83 29.64 6.22
N LEU A 9 9.03 30.12 7.18
CA LEU A 9 8.18 29.29 8.02
C LEU A 9 7.09 28.57 7.22
N LEU A 10 6.49 29.23 6.22
CA LEU A 10 5.50 28.60 5.34
C LEU A 10 6.11 27.42 4.55
N ASN A 11 7.30 27.63 3.97
CA ASN A 11 8.01 26.62 3.20
C ASN A 11 8.40 25.40 4.05
N VAL A 12 8.83 25.63 5.30
CA VAL A 12 9.15 24.54 6.24
C VAL A 12 7.89 23.74 6.60
N LEU A 13 6.76 24.41 6.83
CA LEU A 13 5.50 23.75 7.15
C LEU A 13 4.96 22.92 5.99
N GLU A 14 5.05 23.43 4.75
CA GLU A 14 4.65 22.70 3.54
C GLU A 14 5.53 21.47 3.31
N LYS A 15 6.86 21.59 3.46
CA LYS A 15 7.81 20.48 3.35
C LYS A 15 7.54 19.39 4.38
N ASN A 16 7.28 19.76 5.63
CA ASN A 16 6.96 18.80 6.70
C ASN A 16 5.63 18.07 6.45
N LYS A 17 4.63 18.74 5.86
CA LYS A 17 3.37 18.10 5.46
C LYS A 17 3.58 17.11 4.31
N GLU A 18 4.41 17.43 3.33
CA GLU A 18 4.75 16.52 2.23
C GLU A 18 5.45 15.26 2.74
N GLU A 19 6.43 15.38 3.65
CA GLU A 19 7.10 14.23 4.28
C GLU A 19 6.12 13.35 5.07
N LEU A 20 5.22 13.95 5.86
CA LEU A 20 4.18 13.22 6.60
C LEU A 20 3.21 12.47 5.65
N ILE A 21 2.87 13.08 4.51
CA ILE A 21 2.03 12.44 3.50
C ILE A 21 2.77 11.27 2.84
N LEU A 22 4.06 11.43 2.54
CA LEU A 22 4.92 10.40 1.96
C LEU A 22 5.02 9.17 2.86
N ASP A 23 5.31 9.38 4.15
CA ASP A 23 5.47 8.30 5.13
C ASP A 23 4.18 7.48 5.30
N LYS A 24 3.04 8.17 5.29
CA LYS A 24 1.72 7.54 5.34
C LYS A 24 1.45 6.61 4.15
N TRP A 25 1.96 6.91 2.96
CA TRP A 25 1.80 6.04 1.79
C TRP A 25 2.77 4.86 1.82
N ASP A 26 3.98 5.06 2.32
CA ASP A 26 4.95 3.97 2.48
C ASP A 26 4.47 2.93 3.51
N GLN A 27 3.90 3.37 4.64
CA GLN A 27 3.29 2.46 5.60
C GLN A 27 2.14 1.66 4.97
N LYS A 28 1.21 2.31 4.26
CA LYS A 28 0.11 1.63 3.58
C LYS A 28 0.59 0.62 2.53
N LEU A 29 1.71 0.90 1.86
CA LEU A 29 2.32 -0.02 0.89
C LEU A 29 2.94 -1.23 1.57
N ASN A 30 3.61 -1.04 2.70
CA ASN A 30 4.14 -2.14 3.50
C ASN A 30 3.01 -3.03 4.01
N ASP A 31 1.96 -2.44 4.56
CA ASP A 31 0.78 -3.19 5.00
C ASP A 31 0.16 -3.96 3.83
N TYR A 32 0.01 -3.31 2.67
CA TYR A 32 -0.55 -3.94 1.48
C TYR A 32 0.30 -5.14 1.02
N ASP A 33 1.63 -5.01 0.95
CA ASP A 33 2.52 -6.12 0.60
C ASP A 33 2.44 -7.26 1.63
N ASN A 34 2.37 -6.94 2.91
CA ASN A 34 2.25 -7.93 3.99
C ASN A 34 0.94 -8.71 3.92
N TYR A 35 -0.20 -8.02 3.78
CA TYR A 35 -1.48 -8.69 3.62
C TYR A 35 -1.53 -9.55 2.35
N VAL A 36 -0.93 -9.09 1.25
CA VAL A 36 -0.85 -9.88 0.00
C VAL A 36 0.03 -11.11 0.19
N LYS A 37 1.19 -10.99 0.83
CA LYS A 37 2.08 -12.13 1.13
C LYS A 37 1.34 -13.21 1.94
N GLU A 38 0.73 -12.81 3.05
CA GLU A 38 -0.02 -13.72 3.92
C GLU A 38 -1.22 -14.33 3.21
N TYR A 39 -1.97 -13.53 2.45
CA TYR A 39 -3.07 -14.00 1.60
C TYR A 39 -2.60 -15.11 0.67
N LEU A 40 -1.51 -14.90 -0.08
CA LEU A 40 -1.01 -15.87 -1.06
C LEU A 40 -0.48 -17.14 -0.39
N ILE A 41 0.14 -17.03 0.79
CA ILE A 41 0.60 -18.19 1.58
C ILE A 41 -0.60 -19.04 1.99
N HIS A 42 -1.62 -18.43 2.60
CA HIS A 42 -2.81 -19.15 3.05
C HIS A 42 -3.67 -19.65 1.90
N TYR A 43 -3.75 -18.93 0.79
CA TYR A 43 -4.41 -19.38 -0.43
C TYR A 43 -3.75 -20.68 -0.96
N LYS A 44 -2.43 -20.72 -1.10
CA LYS A 44 -1.73 -21.94 -1.56
C LYS A 44 -1.91 -23.11 -0.60
N LYS A 45 -1.94 -22.86 0.71
CA LYS A 45 -2.21 -23.90 1.72
C LYS A 45 -3.65 -24.40 1.67
N SER A 46 -4.62 -23.51 1.42
CA SER A 46 -6.03 -23.89 1.34
C SER A 46 -6.32 -24.78 0.13
N LEU A 47 -5.65 -24.55 -1.01
CA LEU A 47 -5.70 -25.44 -2.18
C LEU A 47 -5.23 -26.87 -1.87
N LYS A 48 -4.37 -27.05 -0.86
CA LYS A 48 -3.90 -28.35 -0.37
C LYS A 48 -4.79 -28.95 0.73
N GLY A 49 -5.98 -28.40 0.96
CA GLY A 49 -6.92 -28.88 1.97
C GLY A 49 -6.66 -28.40 3.40
N ASN A 50 -5.78 -27.41 3.61
CA ASN A 50 -5.54 -26.87 4.96
C ASN A 50 -6.74 -26.03 5.44
N THR A 51 -7.53 -26.58 6.36
CA THR A 51 -8.79 -25.98 6.86
C THR A 51 -8.60 -24.63 7.56
N LEU A 52 -7.54 -24.47 8.36
CA LEU A 52 -7.19 -23.19 8.99
C LEU A 52 -6.90 -22.11 7.93
N SER A 53 -6.21 -22.48 6.86
CA SER A 53 -5.90 -21.54 5.79
C SER A 53 -7.13 -21.25 4.94
N LEU A 54 -8.02 -22.23 4.75
CA LEU A 54 -9.30 -22.07 4.06
C LEU A 54 -10.18 -20.99 4.69
N SER A 55 -10.18 -20.87 6.03
CA SER A 55 -10.90 -19.81 6.73
C SER A 55 -10.13 -18.48 6.80
N ARG A 56 -8.79 -18.51 6.79
CA ARG A 56 -7.95 -17.29 6.92
C ARG A 56 -7.75 -16.52 5.62
N TYR A 57 -7.52 -17.20 4.50
CA TYR A 57 -7.19 -16.52 3.25
C TYR A 57 -8.28 -15.52 2.79
N PRO A 58 -9.60 -15.76 2.96
CA PRO A 58 -10.62 -14.81 2.54
C PRO A 58 -10.53 -13.48 3.31
N TYR A 59 -10.27 -13.53 4.62
CA TYR A 59 -10.09 -12.33 5.44
C TYR A 59 -8.88 -11.50 4.97
N LEU A 60 -7.76 -12.17 4.72
CA LEU A 60 -6.52 -11.53 4.24
C LEU A 60 -6.73 -10.90 2.86
N LYS A 61 -7.45 -11.59 1.97
CA LYS A 61 -7.85 -11.08 0.65
C LYS A 61 -8.63 -9.77 0.80
N VAL A 62 -9.68 -9.74 1.62
CA VAL A 62 -10.51 -8.54 1.83
C VAL A 62 -9.69 -7.37 2.38
N LYS A 63 -8.78 -7.61 3.33
CA LYS A 63 -7.87 -6.57 3.85
C LYS A 63 -6.95 -6.02 2.76
N SER A 64 -6.36 -6.90 1.95
CA SER A 64 -5.50 -6.49 0.84
C SER A 64 -6.25 -5.67 -0.21
N GLU A 65 -7.49 -6.05 -0.55
CA GLU A 65 -8.35 -5.34 -1.50
C GLU A 65 -8.74 -3.96 -0.98
N SER A 66 -9.05 -3.84 0.31
CA SER A 66 -9.35 -2.56 0.95
C SER A 66 -8.17 -1.58 0.86
N LEU A 67 -6.95 -2.05 1.11
CA LEU A 67 -5.73 -1.25 0.93
C LEU A 67 -5.50 -0.89 -0.54
N SER A 68 -5.69 -1.84 -1.46
CA SER A 68 -5.59 -1.60 -2.91
C SER A 68 -6.56 -0.50 -3.37
N LYS A 69 -7.80 -0.49 -2.86
CA LYS A 69 -8.78 0.58 -3.12
C LYS A 69 -8.31 1.94 -2.59
N LYS A 70 -7.72 2.00 -1.39
CA LYS A 70 -7.16 3.24 -0.81
C LYS A 70 -5.97 3.75 -1.64
N LEU A 71 -5.09 2.86 -2.06
CA LEU A 71 -3.95 3.18 -2.93
C LEU A 71 -4.44 3.71 -4.28
N ASN A 72 -5.43 3.07 -4.91
CA ASN A 72 -6.04 3.56 -6.15
C ASN A 72 -6.60 4.98 -6.03
N LYS A 73 -7.23 5.33 -4.91
CA LYS A 73 -7.68 6.71 -4.66
C LYS A 73 -6.50 7.69 -4.59
N GLY A 74 -5.39 7.28 -3.98
CA GLY A 74 -4.15 8.08 -3.96
C GLY A 74 -3.54 8.26 -5.35
N ILE A 75 -3.48 7.17 -6.13
CA ILE A 75 -2.96 7.17 -7.51
C ILE A 75 -3.78 8.11 -8.40
N LYS A 76 -5.11 8.03 -8.36
CA LYS A 76 -6.00 8.92 -9.13
C LYS A 76 -5.85 10.39 -8.80
N LYS A 77 -5.36 10.70 -7.59
CA LYS A 77 -5.09 12.06 -7.12
C LYS A 77 -3.61 12.44 -7.25
N GLU A 78 -2.81 11.60 -7.91
CA GLU A 78 -1.37 11.81 -8.11
C GLU A 78 -0.56 11.99 -6.81
N LEU A 79 -1.05 11.40 -5.70
CA LEU A 79 -0.44 11.54 -4.37
C LEU A 79 0.71 10.55 -4.12
N LEU A 80 0.99 9.65 -5.06
CA LEU A 80 2.03 8.64 -4.92
C LEU A 80 3.22 8.99 -5.82
N THR A 81 4.43 8.80 -5.29
CA THR A 81 5.66 8.94 -6.08
C THR A 81 5.82 7.80 -7.09
N LYS A 82 6.70 7.98 -8.09
CA LYS A 82 7.07 6.94 -9.05
C LYS A 82 7.59 5.65 -8.37
N LYS A 83 8.37 5.79 -7.28
CA LYS A 83 8.87 4.65 -6.50
C LYS A 83 7.72 3.88 -5.85
N GLN A 84 6.76 4.59 -5.27
CA GLN A 84 5.56 4.02 -4.64
C GLN A 84 4.65 3.34 -5.66
N LEU A 85 4.41 3.96 -6.82
CA LEU A 85 3.67 3.36 -7.94
C LEU A 85 4.32 2.04 -8.41
N THR A 86 5.63 2.04 -8.60
CA THR A 86 6.39 0.83 -8.96
C THR A 86 6.18 -0.29 -7.93
N LYS A 87 6.19 0.03 -6.62
CA LYS A 87 5.89 -0.95 -5.57
C LYS A 87 4.46 -1.50 -5.71
N VAL A 88 3.46 -0.65 -5.94
CA VAL A 88 2.06 -1.09 -6.17
C VAL A 88 1.99 -2.09 -7.32
N PHE A 89 2.60 -1.79 -8.46
CA PHE A 89 2.61 -2.68 -9.63
C PHE A 89 3.29 -4.01 -9.33
N LYS A 90 4.44 -4.00 -8.63
CA LYS A 90 5.12 -5.23 -8.20
C LYS A 90 4.22 -6.10 -7.33
N ILE A 91 3.52 -5.52 -6.36
CA ILE A 91 2.59 -6.25 -5.48
C ILE A 91 1.44 -6.86 -6.30
N ARG A 92 0.82 -6.09 -7.20
CA ARG A 92 -0.25 -6.59 -8.07
C ARG A 92 0.21 -7.74 -8.97
N LYS A 93 1.42 -7.63 -9.53
CA LYS A 93 2.03 -8.70 -10.33
C LYS A 93 2.18 -10.00 -9.53
N LYS A 94 2.54 -9.94 -8.23
CA LYS A 94 2.60 -11.13 -7.36
C LYS A 94 1.25 -11.84 -7.27
N ILE A 95 0.16 -11.08 -7.16
CA ILE A 95 -1.21 -11.64 -7.08
C ILE A 95 -1.54 -12.35 -8.39
N VAL A 96 -1.39 -11.67 -9.53
CA VAL A 96 -1.68 -12.25 -10.85
C VAL A 96 -0.87 -13.53 -11.06
N ASN A 97 0.44 -13.49 -10.85
CA ASN A 97 1.32 -14.66 -11.01
C ASN A 97 0.94 -15.84 -10.09
N ALA A 98 0.36 -15.58 -8.92
CA ALA A 98 -0.04 -16.63 -7.99
C ALA A 98 -1.42 -17.21 -8.27
N CYS A 99 -2.28 -16.50 -9.02
CA CYS A 99 -3.61 -16.96 -9.43
C CYS A 99 -3.65 -17.53 -10.86
N SER A 100 -2.63 -17.26 -11.67
CA SER A 100 -2.53 -17.75 -13.06
C SER A 100 -1.80 -19.10 -13.21
N ASN A 101 -1.32 -19.69 -12.11
CA ASN A 101 -0.76 -21.04 -12.03
C ASN A 101 -1.72 -21.96 -11.27
#